data_AF-A0A536XC15-F1
#
_entry.id   AF-A0A536XC15-F1
#
_cell.length_a   1.000
_cell.length_b   1.000
_cell.length_c   1.000
_cell.angle_alpha   90.00
_cell.angle_beta   90.00
_cell.angle_gamma   90.00
#
_symmetry.space_group_name_H-M   'P 1'
#
loop_
_entity.id
_entity.type
_entity.pdbx_description
1 polymer ?
#
loop_
_entity_poly.entity_id
_entity_poly.type
_entity_poly.pdbx_seq_one_letter_code
_entity_poly.pdbx_strand_id
1 'polypeptide(L)'
;MSSRSPIRVARRSPQEVVAAGLRSTLGRGPYRLIALLGCATLSLAPLANAEKSDREKPIFYQGDTGGANLGTKDGELSGNVVITQGTLTIHADRIVFHQNPDNSLSATAYGNPVSFREKRDGVDEYYEGYAQRALYDGQKRLLELFDRALLKKSSDEIRSNYISYNAGTEVFKAEGRPDSKSAETGETPLGPRVRGVFQPQAKDDKGAPAKDDKGAQPKQEKGAKDVTATPKAGNALPLKADDSIAPPSGK
;
A
#
# COMPACT_ATOMS: atom_id res chain seq x y z
N MET A 1 -73.88 22.97 -51.27
CA MET A 1 -73.91 22.97 -49.80
C MET A 1 -72.74 23.81 -49.29
N SER A 2 -72.95 25.06 -48.85
CA SER A 2 -73.29 25.48 -47.46
C SER A 2 -72.16 25.10 -46.47
N SER A 3 -71.25 26.02 -46.16
CA SER A 3 -71.31 27.00 -45.04
C SER A 3 -70.94 26.38 -43.68
N ARG A 4 -69.82 26.82 -43.09
CA ARG A 4 -69.81 27.64 -41.86
C ARG A 4 -68.38 28.01 -41.43
N SER A 5 -68.24 29.30 -41.10
CA SER A 5 -67.04 30.01 -40.67
C SER A 5 -66.81 29.86 -39.13
N PRO A 6 -66.05 30.74 -38.43
CA PRO A 6 -64.87 30.34 -37.64
C PRO A 6 -65.04 30.64 -36.13
N ILE A 7 -64.03 30.30 -35.32
CA ILE A 7 -63.89 30.89 -33.97
C ILE A 7 -62.52 31.56 -33.82
N ARG A 8 -62.62 32.80 -33.35
CA ARG A 8 -61.64 33.86 -33.16
C ARG A 8 -61.14 33.84 -31.70
N VAL A 9 -60.18 34.73 -31.40
CA VAL A 9 -59.79 35.33 -30.08
C VAL A 9 -58.38 34.86 -29.68
N ALA A 10 -57.39 35.70 -29.33
CA ALA A 10 -57.21 37.16 -29.24
C ALA A 10 -55.68 37.43 -29.26
N ARG A 11 -55.16 38.44 -29.97
CA ARG A 11 -54.88 39.82 -29.49
C ARG A 11 -54.20 39.91 -28.11
N ARG A 12 -52.91 40.24 -28.05
CA ARG A 12 -52.36 41.61 -27.87
C ARG A 12 -50.81 41.60 -27.77
N SER A 13 -50.22 42.49 -28.55
CA SER A 13 -48.85 43.05 -28.58
C SER A 13 -48.59 43.98 -27.36
N PRO A 14 -47.54 44.87 -27.28
CA PRO A 14 -46.32 45.15 -28.07
C PRO A 14 -45.06 45.26 -27.12
N GLN A 15 -43.80 45.56 -27.48
CA GLN A 15 -43.24 46.79 -28.06
C GLN A 15 -41.70 46.66 -28.25
N GLU A 16 -41.21 47.39 -29.26
CA GLU A 16 -39.92 48.10 -29.43
C GLU A 16 -38.60 47.38 -29.11
N VAL A 17 -37.75 47.02 -30.07
CA VAL A 17 -37.02 47.87 -31.04
C VAL A 17 -36.37 49.11 -30.42
N VAL A 18 -35.13 48.94 -29.94
CA VAL A 18 -34.16 50.05 -29.86
C VAL A 18 -32.87 49.60 -30.53
N ALA A 19 -32.71 50.03 -31.78
CA ALA A 19 -31.43 50.04 -32.48
C ALA A 19 -30.64 51.26 -31.99
N ALA A 20 -29.53 51.02 -31.27
CA ALA A 20 -28.59 52.07 -30.90
C ALA A 20 -27.49 52.18 -31.97
N GLY A 21 -27.44 53.34 -32.61
CA GLY A 21 -26.50 53.67 -33.68
C GLY A 21 -25.07 53.94 -33.23
N LEU A 22 -24.17 53.70 -34.17
CA LEU A 22 -22.82 54.23 -34.35
C LEU A 22 -22.55 55.55 -33.62
N ARG A 23 -21.46 55.59 -32.83
CA ARG A 23 -20.46 56.67 -32.86
C ARG A 23 -19.06 56.14 -32.56
N SER A 24 -18.28 56.04 -33.62
CA SER A 24 -16.83 55.90 -33.64
C SER A 24 -16.17 57.23 -33.27
N THR A 25 -15.30 57.23 -32.27
CA THR A 25 -14.27 58.26 -32.08
C THR A 25 -12.93 57.61 -31.68
N LEU A 26 -11.99 57.65 -32.62
CA LEU A 26 -10.56 57.38 -32.39
C LEU A 26 -9.98 58.52 -31.53
N GLY A 27 -9.24 58.15 -30.48
CA GLY A 27 -8.36 59.05 -29.73
C GLY A 27 -7.03 58.37 -29.45
N ARG A 28 -6.01 58.68 -30.26
CA ARG A 28 -4.61 58.29 -30.05
C ARG A 28 -3.99 59.16 -28.95
N GLY A 29 -3.25 58.55 -28.04
CA GLY A 29 -2.34 59.22 -27.11
C GLY A 29 -1.25 58.24 -26.64
N PRO A 30 0.05 58.56 -26.79
CA PRO A 30 1.14 57.63 -26.49
C PRO A 30 1.79 57.93 -25.12
N TYR A 31 2.22 56.86 -24.43
CA TYR A 31 3.04 56.81 -23.22
C TYR A 31 2.45 57.41 -21.93
N ARG A 32 2.32 56.60 -20.86
CA ARG A 32 2.70 56.94 -19.47
C ARG A 32 2.63 55.71 -18.52
N LEU A 33 3.75 55.49 -17.83
CA LEU A 33 3.95 54.81 -16.54
C LEU A 33 3.67 53.28 -16.45
N ILE A 34 4.69 52.43 -16.27
CA ILE A 34 5.45 52.15 -15.02
C ILE A 34 4.63 51.32 -14.00
N ALA A 35 5.06 50.06 -13.90
CA ALA A 35 5.24 49.23 -12.69
C ALA A 35 4.05 48.56 -11.98
N LEU A 36 4.29 47.26 -11.76
CA LEU A 36 3.92 46.42 -10.61
C LEU A 36 2.44 46.32 -10.23
N LEU A 37 1.86 45.14 -10.47
CA LEU A 37 1.48 44.27 -9.36
C LEU A 37 1.25 42.83 -9.87
N GLY A 38 1.95 41.88 -9.23
CA GLY A 38 1.93 40.48 -9.61
C GLY A 38 0.51 39.90 -9.63
N CYS A 39 0.07 39.51 -10.82
CA CYS A 39 -1.04 38.57 -10.94
C CYS A 39 -0.56 37.23 -10.41
N ALA A 40 -1.08 36.90 -9.23
CA ALA A 40 -1.00 35.62 -8.56
C ALA A 40 -1.01 34.48 -9.58
N THR A 41 0.16 33.84 -9.74
CA THR A 41 0.20 32.47 -10.22
C THR A 41 -0.49 31.64 -9.15
N LEU A 42 -1.79 31.45 -9.34
CA LEU A 42 -2.58 30.47 -8.63
C LEU A 42 -1.88 29.14 -8.87
N SER A 43 -1.03 28.77 -7.91
CA SER A 43 -0.38 27.48 -7.89
C SER A 43 -1.52 26.50 -7.71
N LEU A 44 -1.98 25.94 -8.84
CA LEU A 44 -2.70 24.67 -8.85
C LEU A 44 -1.71 23.67 -8.24
N ALA A 45 -1.70 23.59 -6.91
CA ALA A 45 -1.14 22.47 -6.22
C ALA A 45 -1.81 21.25 -6.87
N PRO A 46 -1.06 20.28 -7.41
CA PRO A 46 -1.68 19.04 -7.80
C PRO A 46 -2.33 18.50 -6.54
N LEU A 47 -3.67 18.43 -6.54
CA LEU A 47 -4.36 17.57 -5.59
C LEU A 47 -3.70 16.21 -5.78
N ALA A 48 -3.01 15.75 -4.74
CA ALA A 48 -2.47 14.40 -4.66
C ALA A 48 -3.65 13.46 -4.89
N ASN A 49 -3.85 13.06 -6.15
CA ASN A 49 -4.89 12.12 -6.51
C ASN A 49 -4.46 10.79 -5.91
N ALA A 50 -5.29 10.35 -4.98
CA ALA A 50 -5.13 9.21 -4.10
C ALA A 50 -4.69 7.93 -4.81
N GLU A 51 -4.02 7.09 -4.04
CA GLU A 51 -3.55 5.74 -4.36
C GLU A 51 -4.66 4.75 -4.75
N LYS A 52 -5.90 5.13 -4.49
CA LYS A 52 -7.15 4.61 -5.05
C LYS A 52 -7.12 4.30 -6.56
N SER A 53 -6.15 4.86 -7.29
CA SER A 53 -5.88 4.63 -8.72
C SER A 53 -5.17 3.29 -9.03
N ASP A 54 -4.66 2.53 -8.06
CA ASP A 54 -3.98 1.25 -8.34
C ASP A 54 -4.84 0.30 -9.19
N ARG A 55 -6.15 0.28 -8.94
CA ARG A 55 -7.14 -0.51 -9.69
C ARG A 55 -7.28 -0.12 -11.15
N GLU A 56 -7.01 1.13 -11.46
CA GLU A 56 -7.06 1.67 -12.81
C GLU A 56 -5.73 1.43 -13.54
N LYS A 57 -4.69 0.97 -12.82
CA LYS A 57 -3.41 0.62 -13.42
C LYS A 57 -3.51 -0.74 -14.11
N PRO A 58 -2.70 -0.94 -15.16
CA PRO A 58 -2.53 -2.25 -15.77
C PRO A 58 -2.05 -3.30 -14.76
N ILE A 59 -2.53 -4.52 -14.94
CA ILE A 59 -2.05 -5.68 -14.19
C ILE A 59 -0.93 -6.33 -15.00
N PHE A 60 0.25 -6.45 -14.37
CA PHE A 60 1.35 -7.24 -14.88
C PHE A 60 1.44 -8.54 -14.09
N TYR A 61 1.77 -9.63 -14.77
CA TYR A 61 1.95 -10.93 -14.14
C TYR A 61 3.13 -11.66 -14.76
N GLN A 62 3.79 -12.47 -13.93
CA GLN A 62 4.91 -13.34 -14.31
C GLN A 62 4.74 -14.67 -13.57
N GLY A 63 5.20 -15.75 -14.19
CA GLY A 63 5.24 -17.09 -13.62
C GLY A 63 5.88 -18.07 -14.61
N ASP A 64 6.24 -19.25 -14.13
CA ASP A 64 6.94 -20.26 -14.93
C ASP A 64 6.03 -20.88 -15.99
N THR A 65 4.74 -21.05 -15.65
CA THR A 65 3.71 -21.57 -16.55
C THR A 65 2.39 -20.82 -16.34
N GLY A 66 1.57 -20.78 -17.39
CA GLY A 66 0.25 -20.16 -17.30
C GLY A 66 -0.66 -20.54 -18.45
N GLY A 67 -1.96 -20.39 -18.22
CA GLY A 67 -3.00 -20.64 -19.21
C GLY A 67 -4.32 -19.99 -18.81
N ALA A 68 -5.14 -19.65 -19.81
CA ALA A 68 -6.47 -19.10 -19.58
C ALA A 68 -7.46 -19.64 -20.63
N ASN A 69 -8.69 -19.89 -20.19
CA ASN A 69 -9.81 -20.19 -21.07
C ASN A 69 -10.58 -18.89 -21.33
N LEU A 70 -10.50 -18.38 -22.56
CA LEU A 70 -11.16 -17.12 -22.94
C LEU A 70 -12.70 -17.22 -22.95
N GLY A 71 -13.26 -18.43 -23.07
CA GLY A 71 -14.70 -18.66 -23.05
C GLY A 71 -15.27 -18.64 -21.63
N THR A 72 -14.64 -19.34 -20.69
CA THR A 72 -15.08 -19.37 -19.28
C THR A 72 -14.51 -18.23 -18.44
N LYS A 73 -13.50 -17.52 -18.96
CA LYS A 73 -12.75 -16.45 -18.29
C LYS A 73 -11.99 -16.90 -17.05
N ASP A 74 -11.68 -18.18 -16.95
CA ASP A 74 -10.83 -18.75 -15.92
C ASP A 74 -9.39 -18.83 -16.39
N GLY A 75 -8.45 -18.75 -15.47
CA GLY A 75 -7.05 -18.99 -15.76
C GLY A 75 -6.25 -19.40 -14.55
N GLU A 76 -5.01 -19.80 -14.81
CA GLU A 76 -4.08 -20.26 -13.82
C GLU A 76 -2.65 -19.81 -14.16
N LEU A 77 -1.90 -19.44 -13.13
CA LEU A 77 -0.46 -19.18 -13.16
C LEU A 77 0.21 -20.09 -12.12
N SER A 78 1.36 -20.67 -12.46
CA SER A 78 2.10 -21.56 -11.57
C SER A 78 3.61 -21.37 -11.71
N GLY A 79 4.31 -21.47 -10.58
CA GLY A 79 5.76 -21.31 -10.45
C GLY A 79 6.19 -19.86 -10.31
N ASN A 80 6.77 -19.49 -9.16
CA ASN A 80 7.30 -18.16 -8.85
C ASN A 80 6.39 -17.01 -9.31
N VAL A 81 5.10 -17.11 -9.01
CA VAL A 81 4.10 -16.19 -9.55
C VAL A 81 4.26 -14.83 -8.88
N VAL A 82 4.36 -13.79 -9.70
CA VAL A 82 4.38 -12.39 -9.26
C VAL A 82 3.32 -11.62 -10.02
N ILE A 83 2.40 -10.97 -9.31
CA ILE A 83 1.39 -10.07 -9.89
C ILE A 83 1.64 -8.66 -9.34
N THR A 84 1.62 -7.66 -10.21
CA THR A 84 1.70 -6.24 -9.83
C THR A 84 0.60 -5.42 -10.48
N GLN A 85 0.05 -4.46 -9.73
CA GLN A 85 -0.94 -3.51 -10.21
C GLN A 85 -0.78 -2.18 -9.48
N GLY A 86 -0.15 -1.19 -10.11
CA GLY A 86 0.21 0.04 -9.41
C GLY A 86 1.20 -0.25 -8.28
N THR A 87 0.84 0.02 -7.02
CA THR A 87 1.64 -0.33 -5.83
C THR A 87 1.34 -1.73 -5.28
N LEU A 88 0.21 -2.32 -5.65
CA LEU A 88 -0.14 -3.68 -5.26
C LEU A 88 0.86 -4.69 -5.83
N THR A 89 1.41 -5.55 -4.98
CA THR A 89 2.27 -6.68 -5.35
C THR A 89 1.82 -7.95 -4.63
N ILE A 90 1.75 -9.07 -5.36
CA ILE A 90 1.39 -10.40 -4.84
C ILE A 90 2.45 -11.40 -5.29
N HIS A 91 2.92 -12.22 -4.35
CA HIS A 91 3.76 -13.39 -4.62
C HIS A 91 3.06 -14.68 -4.20
N ALA A 92 3.14 -15.71 -5.03
CA ALA A 92 2.56 -17.02 -4.76
C ALA A 92 3.27 -18.12 -5.55
N ASP A 93 3.07 -19.37 -5.15
CA ASP A 93 3.52 -20.53 -5.93
C ASP A 93 2.53 -20.83 -7.06
N ARG A 94 1.24 -20.60 -6.82
CA ARG A 94 0.14 -20.84 -7.77
C ARG A 94 -1.00 -19.86 -7.56
N ILE A 95 -1.59 -19.36 -8.63
CA ILE A 95 -2.77 -18.51 -8.61
C ILE A 95 -3.79 -19.04 -9.62
N VAL A 96 -5.01 -19.29 -9.16
CA VAL A 96 -6.18 -19.56 -10.01
C VAL A 96 -7.06 -18.32 -9.98
N PHE A 97 -7.45 -17.80 -11.14
CA PHE A 97 -8.21 -16.56 -11.25
C PHE A 97 -9.41 -16.69 -12.19
N HIS A 98 -10.40 -15.83 -11.97
CA HIS A 98 -11.60 -15.69 -12.78
C HIS A 98 -11.89 -14.20 -13.02
N GLN A 99 -12.21 -13.83 -14.26
CA GLN A 99 -12.69 -12.48 -14.57
C GLN A 99 -14.20 -12.40 -14.40
N ASN A 100 -14.61 -11.59 -13.42
CA ASN A 100 -16.00 -11.33 -13.09
C ASN A 100 -16.72 -10.56 -14.21
N PRO A 101 -18.07 -10.54 -14.23
CA PRO A 101 -18.84 -9.80 -15.23
C PRO A 101 -18.59 -8.29 -15.27
N ASP A 102 -18.14 -7.69 -14.16
CA ASP A 102 -17.77 -6.27 -14.06
C ASP A 102 -16.31 -6.00 -14.47
N ASN A 103 -15.63 -6.99 -15.04
CA ASN A 103 -14.21 -7.01 -15.41
C ASN A 103 -13.21 -6.96 -14.24
N SER A 104 -13.66 -7.01 -12.98
CA SER A 104 -12.75 -7.24 -11.86
C SER A 104 -12.27 -8.70 -11.85
N LEU A 105 -11.17 -8.96 -11.14
CA LEU A 105 -10.63 -10.31 -10.98
C LEU A 105 -10.95 -10.85 -9.59
N SER A 106 -11.40 -12.10 -9.54
CA SER A 106 -11.40 -12.92 -8.33
C SER A 106 -10.26 -13.94 -8.43
N ALA A 107 -9.54 -14.19 -7.34
CA ALA A 107 -8.38 -15.07 -7.37
C ALA A 107 -8.24 -15.89 -6.09
N THR A 108 -7.69 -17.09 -6.23
CA THR A 108 -7.20 -17.91 -5.14
C THR A 108 -5.71 -18.16 -5.34
N ALA A 109 -4.91 -17.66 -4.40
CA ALA A 109 -3.47 -17.83 -4.38
C ALA A 109 -3.07 -18.88 -3.34
N TYR A 110 -2.06 -19.67 -3.68
CA TYR A 110 -1.48 -20.70 -2.83
C TYR A 110 0.03 -20.52 -2.79
N GLY A 111 0.63 -20.73 -1.62
CA GLY A 111 2.07 -20.69 -1.47
C GLY A 111 2.54 -20.99 -0.05
N ASN A 112 3.85 -20.93 0.17
CA ASN A 112 4.45 -21.15 1.48
C ASN A 112 5.52 -20.08 1.82
N PRO A 113 5.13 -18.82 2.11
CA PRO A 113 3.76 -18.29 2.10
C PRO A 113 3.42 -17.54 0.79
N VAL A 114 2.12 -17.36 0.54
CA VAL A 114 1.61 -16.24 -0.27
C VAL A 114 1.94 -14.94 0.44
N SER A 115 2.41 -13.92 -0.30
CA SER A 115 2.57 -12.57 0.23
C SER A 115 1.79 -11.55 -0.61
N PHE A 116 1.28 -10.54 0.07
CA PHE A 116 0.55 -9.40 -0.49
C PHE A 116 1.13 -8.12 0.10
N ARG A 117 1.27 -7.09 -0.72
CA ARG A 117 1.66 -5.76 -0.28
C ARG A 117 0.90 -4.71 -1.09
N GLU A 118 0.23 -3.79 -0.40
CA GLU A 118 -0.46 -2.64 -1.00
C GLU A 118 -0.05 -1.40 -0.19
N LYS A 119 0.21 -0.30 -0.88
CA LYS A 119 0.45 0.96 -0.19
C LYS A 119 -0.89 1.48 0.37
N ARG A 120 -0.84 2.38 1.36
CA ARG A 120 -2.03 3.00 1.94
C ARG A 120 -2.30 4.38 1.35
N ASP A 121 -3.58 4.63 1.04
CA ASP A 121 -4.09 5.90 0.57
C ASP A 121 -3.62 7.09 1.45
N GLY A 122 -2.87 8.01 0.84
CA GLY A 122 -2.52 9.31 1.42
C GLY A 122 -1.35 9.32 2.41
N VAL A 123 -0.71 8.18 2.66
CA VAL A 123 0.48 8.07 3.54
C VAL A 123 1.53 7.15 2.93
N ASP A 124 2.80 7.31 3.28
CA ASP A 124 3.87 6.39 2.81
C ASP A 124 3.98 5.15 3.71
N GLU A 125 2.84 4.47 3.88
CA GLU A 125 2.72 3.24 4.67
C GLU A 125 2.17 2.10 3.81
N TYR A 126 2.38 0.86 4.24
CA TYR A 126 1.92 -0.32 3.51
C TYR A 126 1.11 -1.25 4.41
N TYR A 127 0.09 -1.87 3.82
CA TYR A 127 -0.50 -3.10 4.31
C TYR A 127 0.27 -4.28 3.71
N GLU A 128 0.69 -5.22 4.56
CA GLU A 128 1.31 -6.46 4.14
C GLU A 128 0.52 -7.66 4.69
N GLY A 129 0.27 -8.64 3.84
CA GLY A 129 -0.44 -9.88 4.19
C GLY A 129 0.42 -11.11 3.88
N TYR A 130 0.39 -12.10 4.76
CA TYR A 130 1.05 -13.39 4.57
C TYR A 130 0.13 -14.52 4.97
N ALA A 131 0.07 -15.59 4.18
CA ALA A 131 -0.79 -16.75 4.44
C ALA A 131 -0.35 -17.95 3.61
N GLN A 132 -0.82 -19.16 3.93
CA GLN A 132 -0.62 -20.31 3.02
C GLN A 132 -1.58 -20.27 1.83
N ARG A 133 -2.77 -19.69 2.04
CA ARG A 133 -3.76 -19.47 0.99
C ARG A 133 -4.40 -18.11 1.16
N ALA A 134 -4.56 -17.41 0.06
CA ALA A 134 -5.29 -16.14 0.02
C ALA A 134 -6.42 -16.20 -1.02
N LEU A 135 -7.60 -15.70 -0.66
CA LEU A 135 -8.71 -15.48 -1.58
C LEU A 135 -8.90 -13.99 -1.74
N TYR A 136 -9.09 -13.55 -2.98
CA TYR A 136 -9.38 -12.17 -3.32
C TYR A 136 -10.65 -12.09 -4.14
N ASP A 137 -11.55 -11.19 -3.74
CA ASP A 137 -12.75 -10.80 -4.50
C ASP A 137 -12.59 -9.33 -4.93
N GLY A 138 -12.31 -9.12 -6.22
CA GLY A 138 -12.12 -7.80 -6.80
C GLY A 138 -13.38 -6.92 -6.76
N GLN A 139 -14.58 -7.52 -6.84
CA GLN A 139 -15.85 -6.78 -6.76
C GLN A 139 -16.02 -6.19 -5.35
N LYS A 140 -15.78 -7.02 -4.32
CA LYS A 140 -15.99 -6.66 -2.91
C LYS A 140 -14.80 -5.96 -2.27
N ARG A 141 -13.63 -5.94 -2.93
CA ARG A 141 -12.36 -5.48 -2.37
C ARG A 141 -11.95 -6.27 -1.13
N LEU A 142 -12.29 -7.57 -1.10
CA LEU A 142 -12.13 -8.42 0.08
C LEU A 142 -10.94 -9.36 -0.13
N LEU A 143 -9.97 -9.30 0.77
CA LEU A 143 -8.85 -10.22 0.89
C LEU A 143 -9.09 -11.12 2.11
N GLU A 144 -9.05 -12.43 1.91
CA GLU A 144 -9.15 -13.43 2.96
C GLU A 144 -7.86 -14.25 3.00
N LEU A 145 -7.19 -14.22 4.15
CA LEU A 145 -5.94 -14.89 4.43
C LEU A 145 -6.23 -16.11 5.31
N PHE A 146 -5.75 -17.28 4.88
CA PHE A 146 -6.01 -18.56 5.54
C PHE A 146 -4.71 -19.26 5.94
N ASP A 147 -4.79 -19.97 7.06
CA ASP A 147 -3.77 -20.84 7.63
C ASP A 147 -2.44 -20.09 7.85
N ARG A 148 -2.18 -19.71 9.10
CA ARG A 148 -1.04 -18.84 9.48
C ARG A 148 -1.11 -17.43 8.87
N ALA A 149 -2.31 -16.86 8.84
CA ALA A 149 -2.53 -15.50 8.39
C ALA A 149 -1.80 -14.48 9.29
N LEU A 150 -1.04 -13.59 8.67
CA LEU A 150 -0.39 -12.44 9.27
C LEU A 150 -0.78 -11.20 8.46
N LEU A 151 -1.30 -10.18 9.14
CA LEU A 151 -1.55 -8.85 8.58
C LEU A 151 -0.67 -7.84 9.32
N LYS A 152 0.10 -7.05 8.58
CA LYS A 152 0.94 -5.97 9.13
C LYS A 152 0.50 -4.63 8.59
N LYS A 153 0.58 -3.61 9.43
CA LYS A 153 0.44 -2.19 9.06
C LYS A 153 1.55 -1.42 9.76
N SER A 154 2.54 -0.97 9.00
CA SER A 154 3.75 -0.34 9.56
C SER A 154 4.40 -1.24 10.63
N SER A 155 4.36 -0.84 11.91
CA SER A 155 4.90 -1.59 13.04
C SER A 155 3.88 -2.48 13.76
N ASP A 156 2.59 -2.36 13.42
CA ASP A 156 1.53 -3.18 13.98
C ASP A 156 1.46 -4.54 13.26
N GLU A 157 1.18 -5.60 14.01
CA GLU A 157 0.97 -6.94 13.44
C GLU A 157 -0.22 -7.68 14.07
N ILE A 158 -0.89 -8.51 13.27
CA ILE A 158 -2.02 -9.35 13.67
C ILE A 158 -1.82 -10.74 13.08
N ARG A 159 -1.84 -11.77 13.93
CA ARG A 159 -1.65 -13.18 13.58
C ARG A 159 -2.87 -14.01 13.95
N SER A 160 -3.33 -14.84 13.03
CA SER A 160 -4.48 -15.72 13.23
C SER A 160 -4.51 -16.86 12.22
N ASN A 161 -5.42 -17.83 12.37
CA ASN A 161 -5.64 -18.84 11.34
C ASN A 161 -6.50 -18.36 10.18
N TYR A 162 -7.27 -17.29 10.40
CA TYR A 162 -8.01 -16.59 9.36
C TYR A 162 -8.00 -15.09 9.64
N ILE A 163 -7.74 -14.29 8.61
CA ILE A 163 -7.89 -12.83 8.63
C ILE A 163 -8.62 -12.42 7.36
N SER A 164 -9.71 -11.65 7.47
CA SER A 164 -10.31 -10.96 6.34
C SER A 164 -10.03 -9.47 6.41
N TYR A 165 -9.72 -8.83 5.29
CA TYR A 165 -9.47 -7.41 5.16
C TYR A 165 -10.23 -6.85 3.96
N ASN A 166 -10.98 -5.77 4.18
CA ASN A 166 -11.65 -5.04 3.10
C ASN A 166 -10.88 -3.74 2.79
N ALA A 167 -10.23 -3.70 1.63
CA ALA A 167 -9.43 -2.55 1.21
C ALA A 167 -10.28 -1.31 0.82
N GLY A 168 -11.61 -1.44 0.74
CA GLY A 168 -12.52 -0.32 0.49
C GLY A 168 -12.95 0.41 1.75
N THR A 169 -13.11 -0.31 2.85
CA THR A 169 -13.53 0.24 4.15
C THR A 169 -12.40 0.30 5.17
N GLU A 170 -11.23 -0.26 4.84
CA GLU A 170 -10.09 -0.46 5.75
C GLU A 170 -10.43 -1.30 7.00
N VAL A 171 -11.46 -2.15 6.94
CA VAL A 171 -11.89 -2.99 8.07
C VAL A 171 -11.26 -4.37 7.96
N PHE A 172 -10.72 -4.89 9.07
CA PHE A 172 -10.27 -6.27 9.18
C PHE A 172 -11.02 -7.05 10.28
N LYS A 173 -11.03 -8.39 10.15
CA LYS A 173 -11.52 -9.34 11.15
C LYS A 173 -10.54 -10.50 11.23
N ALA A 174 -10.28 -11.01 12.44
CA ALA A 174 -9.40 -12.15 12.65
C ALA A 174 -10.10 -13.25 13.47
N GLU A 175 -9.86 -14.52 13.11
CA GLU A 175 -10.46 -15.70 13.75
C GLU A 175 -9.42 -16.81 13.90
N GLY A 176 -9.34 -17.44 15.08
CA GLY A 176 -8.34 -18.46 15.37
C GLY A 176 -8.63 -19.87 14.86
N ARG A 177 -9.72 -20.09 14.11
CA ARG A 177 -10.21 -21.36 13.51
C ARG A 177 -9.41 -22.64 13.90
N PRO A 178 -9.98 -23.52 14.77
CA PRO A 178 -9.26 -24.69 15.31
C PRO A 178 -8.91 -25.77 14.28
N ASP A 179 -9.61 -25.82 13.13
CA ASP A 179 -9.42 -26.85 12.09
C ASP A 179 -8.48 -26.43 10.94
N SER A 180 -7.60 -25.47 11.19
CA SER A 180 -6.61 -25.01 10.20
C SER A 180 -5.44 -25.98 10.08
N LYS A 181 -4.87 -26.09 8.87
CA LYS A 181 -3.73 -27.01 8.63
C LYS A 181 -2.55 -26.61 9.52
N SER A 182 -2.11 -27.53 10.37
CA SER A 182 -0.89 -27.36 11.18
C SER A 182 0.34 -27.24 10.29
N ALA A 183 1.31 -26.42 10.71
CA ALA A 183 2.54 -26.19 9.97
C ALA A 183 3.31 -27.50 9.74
N GLU A 184 3.78 -27.71 8.52
CA GLU A 184 4.80 -28.73 8.25
C GLU A 184 6.15 -28.21 8.75
N THR A 185 6.64 -28.81 9.83
CA THR A 185 8.01 -28.65 10.40
C THR A 185 8.28 -27.36 11.18
N GLY A 186 8.55 -27.50 12.49
CA GLY A 186 9.32 -26.53 13.30
C GLY A 186 8.61 -25.27 13.81
N GLU A 187 7.45 -24.90 13.27
CA GLU A 187 6.75 -23.68 13.68
C GLU A 187 5.68 -23.93 14.77
N THR A 188 5.53 -22.97 15.70
CA THR A 188 4.50 -23.05 16.74
C THR A 188 3.12 -22.91 16.12
N PRO A 189 2.20 -23.88 16.29
CA PRO A 189 0.84 -23.76 15.80
C PRO A 189 0.19 -22.48 16.34
N LEU A 190 -0.39 -21.68 15.45
CA LEU A 190 -1.33 -20.64 15.85
C LEU A 190 -2.57 -21.40 16.37
N GLY A 191 -2.67 -21.53 17.69
CA GLY A 191 -3.83 -22.13 18.34
C GLY A 191 -5.12 -21.34 18.06
N PRO A 192 -6.23 -21.62 18.77
CA PRO A 192 -7.55 -21.03 18.48
C PRO A 192 -7.66 -19.51 18.77
N ARG A 193 -6.55 -18.81 19.00
CA ARG A 193 -6.51 -17.42 19.49
C ARG A 193 -5.92 -16.50 18.45
N VAL A 194 -6.57 -15.35 18.28
CA VAL A 194 -5.99 -14.19 17.60
C VAL A 194 -4.89 -13.59 18.47
N ARG A 195 -3.76 -13.21 17.86
CA ARG A 195 -2.66 -12.50 18.52
C ARG A 195 -2.36 -11.23 17.74
N GLY A 196 -1.89 -10.18 18.41
CA GLY A 196 -1.44 -8.98 17.72
C GLY A 196 -0.66 -8.07 18.62
N VAL A 197 0.10 -7.16 18.00
CA VAL A 197 0.89 -6.13 18.66
C VAL A 197 0.54 -4.81 18.00
N PHE A 198 0.13 -3.83 18.80
CA PHE A 198 -0.01 -2.44 18.38
C PHE A 198 1.10 -1.64 19.03
N GLN A 199 1.90 -0.95 18.22
CA GLN A 199 3.01 -0.15 18.72
C GLN A 199 2.52 1.26 19.04
N PRO A 200 2.93 1.83 20.19
CA PRO A 200 2.68 3.24 20.49
C PRO A 200 3.29 4.12 19.40
N GLN A 201 2.48 4.97 18.79
CA GLN A 201 2.97 5.99 17.88
C GLN A 201 3.60 7.09 18.74
N ALA A 202 4.90 7.37 18.54
CA ALA A 202 5.51 8.56 19.13
C ALA A 202 4.78 9.79 18.58
N LYS A 203 4.33 10.69 19.45
CA LYS A 203 3.84 11.99 19.00
C LYS A 203 5.04 12.74 18.44
N ASP A 204 5.00 13.10 17.16
CA ASP A 204 6.02 13.95 16.56
C ASP A 204 5.97 15.35 17.21
N ASP A 205 6.79 15.56 18.25
CA ASP A 205 7.11 16.89 18.79
C ASP A 205 8.07 17.64 17.85
N LYS A 206 7.73 17.76 16.57
CA LYS A 206 8.44 18.65 15.62
C LYS A 206 7.60 19.87 15.34
N GLY A 207 7.69 20.84 16.25
CA GLY A 207 7.00 22.12 16.10
C GLY A 207 7.24 23.15 17.20
N ALA A 208 8.44 23.20 17.81
CA ALA A 208 8.88 24.37 18.56
C ALA A 208 10.29 24.77 18.10
N PRO A 209 10.48 25.98 17.56
CA PRO A 209 11.80 26.43 17.14
C PRO A 209 12.67 26.64 18.38
N ALA A 210 13.82 25.95 18.41
CA ALA A 210 14.87 26.20 19.36
C ALA A 210 15.31 27.66 19.23
N LYS A 211 15.17 28.43 20.32
CA LYS A 211 15.91 29.68 20.47
C LYS A 211 17.34 29.34 20.86
N ASP A 212 18.25 29.88 20.08
CA ASP A 212 19.68 29.88 20.32
C ASP A 212 20.01 30.39 21.72
N ASP A 213 20.89 29.68 22.43
CA ASP A 213 21.79 30.35 23.37
C ASP A 213 23.17 29.69 23.34
N LYS A 214 24.15 30.55 23.06
CA LYS A 214 25.54 30.25 22.76
C LYS A 214 26.36 30.37 24.04
N GLY A 215 27.03 29.29 24.42
CA GLY A 215 28.37 29.33 25.02
C GLY A 215 28.49 29.48 26.55
N ALA A 216 29.10 28.48 27.19
CA ALA A 216 30.40 28.62 27.88
C ALA A 216 30.76 27.32 28.64
N GLN A 217 31.87 26.70 28.23
CA GLN A 217 32.67 25.79 29.06
C GLN A 217 33.44 26.60 30.13
N PRO A 218 33.86 25.95 31.23
CA PRO A 218 35.29 25.90 31.47
C PRO A 218 35.85 24.53 31.90
N LYS A 219 37.20 24.49 31.85
CA LYS A 219 38.18 23.40 31.90
C LYS A 219 38.35 22.68 33.25
N GLN A 220 38.71 21.40 33.12
CA GLN A 220 39.77 20.60 33.77
C GLN A 220 40.51 21.15 35.01
N GLU A 221 40.73 20.26 35.99
CA GLU A 221 42.00 20.17 36.72
C GLU A 221 42.42 18.70 36.97
N LYS A 222 43.74 18.48 36.86
CA LYS A 222 44.50 17.22 36.91
C LYS A 222 44.79 16.76 38.35
N GLY A 223 45.00 15.46 38.52
CA GLY A 223 45.79 14.90 39.63
C GLY A 223 46.22 13.46 39.33
N ALA A 224 47.48 13.28 38.95
CA ALA A 224 48.11 12.03 38.52
C ALA A 224 48.76 11.24 39.66
N LYS A 225 48.93 9.93 39.45
CA LYS A 225 50.07 9.04 39.83
C LYS A 225 49.63 7.60 39.48
N ASP A 226 49.93 7.07 38.29
CA ASP A 226 51.22 6.48 37.86
C ASP A 226 51.67 5.31 38.77
N VAL A 227 51.59 4.06 38.29
CA VAL A 227 52.72 3.09 38.17
C VAL A 227 52.33 1.93 37.21
N THR A 228 52.90 1.97 36.01
CA THR A 228 53.63 0.90 35.28
C THR A 228 53.46 -0.59 35.68
N ALA A 229 53.05 -1.44 34.72
CA ALA A 229 53.80 -2.61 34.22
C ALA A 229 52.90 -3.73 33.62
N THR A 230 52.95 -3.88 32.29
CA THR A 230 52.86 -5.18 31.56
C THR A 230 54.32 -5.48 31.14
N PRO A 231 54.81 -6.72 30.88
CA PRO A 231 54.05 -7.86 30.34
C PRO A 231 54.50 -9.26 30.85
N LYS A 232 53.82 -10.33 30.42
CA LYS A 232 54.41 -11.45 29.65
C LYS A 232 53.54 -12.72 29.64
N ALA A 233 53.20 -13.12 28.42
CA ALA A 233 53.13 -14.44 27.82
C ALA A 233 52.88 -15.71 28.66
N GLY A 234 52.05 -16.57 28.08
CA GLY A 234 52.38 -17.99 27.96
C GLY A 234 51.41 -18.94 28.65
N ASN A 235 50.43 -19.45 27.91
CA ASN A 235 50.55 -20.84 27.50
C ASN A 235 49.67 -21.15 26.29
N ALA A 236 50.31 -21.78 25.32
CA ALA A 236 49.73 -22.32 24.11
C ALA A 236 49.73 -23.87 24.24
N LEU A 237 48.70 -24.49 23.64
CA LEU A 237 48.70 -25.84 23.02
C LEU A 237 48.72 -27.07 23.98
N PRO A 238 48.41 -28.31 23.50
CA PRO A 238 47.96 -28.74 22.15
C PRO A 238 46.78 -29.75 22.10
N LEU A 239 46.36 -29.98 20.86
CA LEU A 239 45.71 -31.15 20.26
C LEU A 239 46.14 -32.53 20.82
N LYS A 240 45.22 -33.51 20.76
CA LYS A 240 45.52 -34.83 20.17
C LYS A 240 44.26 -35.57 19.69
N ALA A 241 44.35 -36.02 18.45
CA ALA A 241 43.52 -37.02 17.80
C ALA A 241 44.06 -38.44 18.10
N ASP A 242 43.41 -39.43 17.47
CA ASP A 242 43.73 -40.86 17.36
C ASP A 242 43.25 -41.72 18.54
N ASP A 243 42.69 -42.92 18.40
CA ASP A 243 42.45 -43.78 17.23
C ASP A 243 41.49 -44.92 17.65
N SER A 244 40.84 -45.54 16.67
CA SER A 244 40.53 -46.99 16.63
C SER A 244 39.63 -47.66 17.70
N ILE A 245 38.43 -48.12 17.29
CA ILE A 245 37.98 -49.52 17.48
C ILE A 245 36.86 -49.88 16.48
N ALA A 246 37.05 -51.04 15.85
CA ALA A 246 36.33 -51.63 14.72
C ALA A 246 34.98 -52.29 15.13
N PRO A 247 34.16 -52.79 14.18
CA PRO A 247 32.78 -53.22 14.42
C PRO A 247 32.67 -54.71 14.80
N PRO A 248 31.59 -55.17 15.47
CA PRO A 248 31.31 -56.58 15.54
C PRO A 248 30.59 -57.06 14.27
N SER A 249 31.23 -58.02 13.62
CA SER A 249 30.68 -58.86 12.55
C SER A 249 29.67 -59.87 13.11
N GLY A 250 28.54 -60.02 12.40
CA GLY A 250 27.89 -61.29 12.07
C GLY A 250 27.16 -62.08 13.17
N LYS A 251 25.87 -62.35 12.94
CA LYS A 251 25.35 -63.60 12.36
C LYS A 251 23.92 -63.40 11.87
#